data_AF-A0A3E0M4D1-F1
#
_entry.id   AF-A0A3E0M4D1-F1
#
_cell.length_a   1.000
_cell.length_b   1.000
_cell.length_c   1.000
_cell.angle_alpha   90.00
_cell.angle_beta   90.00
_cell.angle_gamma   90.00
#
_symmetry.space_group_name_H-M   'P 1'
#
loop_
_entity.id
_entity.type
_entity.pdbx_description
1 polymer ?
#
loop_
_entity_poly.entity_id
_entity_poly.type
_entity_poly.pdbx_seq_one_letter_code
_entity_poly.pdbx_strand_id
1 'polypeptide(L)'
;MEKPLVFLDTDVLASYLRGDLASVHLFDREILDRVCLAINAIVLQELLFLAEVRNHPEIVDRIQEKVTILDFDLVKLDQYWENARDIRNIFVHSNDVLILSSAANCDYLVTYDQQLKKASSYLYNSKPMVVTPEELLEVIHQENSLLSSLSCQGYKSSNFPLNKVI
;
A
#
# COMPACT_ATOMS: atom_id res chain seq x y z
N MET A 1 16.71 -2.70 5.79
CA MET A 1 15.94 -2.77 4.53
C MET A 1 15.07 -1.53 4.48
N GLU A 2 14.89 -0.96 3.30
CA GLU A 2 13.93 0.12 3.09
C GLU A 2 12.51 -0.45 3.25
N LYS A 3 11.62 0.28 3.92
CA LYS A 3 10.24 -0.16 4.14
C LYS A 3 9.48 -0.15 2.80
N PRO A 4 8.61 -1.14 2.50
CA PRO A 4 7.80 -1.10 1.29
C PRO A 4 6.95 0.17 1.23
N LEU A 5 6.92 0.81 0.07
CA LEU A 5 6.08 1.97 -0.19
C LEU A 5 4.71 1.51 -0.67
N VAL A 6 3.66 1.92 0.04
CA VAL A 6 2.28 1.45 -0.14
C VAL A 6 1.41 2.64 -0.52
N PHE A 7 0.95 2.69 -1.76
CA PHE A 7 0.00 3.71 -2.20
C PHE A 7 -1.42 3.34 -1.76
N LEU A 8 -2.12 4.26 -1.12
CA LEU A 8 -3.52 4.10 -0.71
C LEU A 8 -4.43 4.87 -1.66
N ASP A 9 -5.42 4.17 -2.19
CA ASP A 9 -6.51 4.77 -2.96
C ASP A 9 -7.56 5.45 -2.04
N THR A 10 -8.38 6.31 -2.62
CA THR A 10 -9.42 7.07 -1.92
C THR A 10 -10.45 6.16 -1.27
N ASP A 11 -10.81 5.05 -1.90
CA ASP A 11 -11.80 4.11 -1.37
C ASP A 11 -11.34 3.42 -0.08
N VAL A 12 -10.05 3.10 0.03
CA VAL A 12 -9.43 2.55 1.25
C VAL A 12 -9.47 3.58 2.38
N LEU A 13 -9.15 4.84 2.08
CA LEU A 13 -9.21 5.92 3.06
C LEU A 13 -10.66 6.24 3.47
N ALA A 14 -11.61 6.17 2.54
CA ALA A 14 -13.03 6.29 2.85
C ALA A 14 -13.49 5.15 3.78
N SER A 15 -13.06 3.92 3.52
CA SER A 15 -13.32 2.76 4.38
C SER A 15 -12.69 2.93 5.77
N TYR A 16 -11.45 3.42 5.84
CA TYR A 16 -10.77 3.79 7.09
C TYR A 16 -11.61 4.78 7.91
N LEU A 17 -12.09 5.85 7.29
CA LEU A 17 -12.90 6.88 7.95
C LEU A 17 -14.25 6.35 8.46
N ARG A 18 -14.78 5.30 7.83
CA ARG A 18 -16.01 4.60 8.26
C ARG A 18 -15.77 3.57 9.35
N GLY A 19 -14.50 3.32 9.72
CA GLY A 19 -14.14 2.34 10.73
C GLY A 19 -14.13 0.90 10.22
N ASP A 20 -13.94 0.69 8.92
CA ASP A 20 -13.68 -0.65 8.39
C ASP A 20 -12.41 -1.25 9.03
N LEU A 21 -12.50 -2.48 9.52
CA LEU A 21 -11.45 -3.07 10.36
C LEU A 21 -10.12 -3.23 9.62
N ALA A 22 -10.15 -3.74 8.38
CA ALA A 22 -8.93 -3.96 7.62
C ALA A 22 -8.25 -2.63 7.28
N SER A 23 -9.04 -1.65 6.84
CA SER A 23 -8.56 -0.30 6.53
C SER A 23 -8.03 0.44 7.77
N VAL A 24 -8.64 0.23 8.95
CA VAL A 24 -8.16 0.77 10.24
C VAL A 24 -6.83 0.16 10.64
N HIS A 25 -6.67 -1.16 10.52
CA HIS A 25 -5.42 -1.83 10.90
C HIS A 25 -4.22 -1.39 10.05
N LEU A 26 -4.41 -0.92 8.81
CA LEU A 26 -3.31 -0.35 8.01
C LEU A 26 -2.62 0.84 8.71
N PHE A 27 -3.33 1.54 9.60
CA PHE A 27 -2.82 2.69 10.35
C PHE A 27 -2.36 2.35 11.77
N ASP A 28 -2.35 1.07 12.15
CA ASP A 28 -1.80 0.63 13.42
C ASP A 28 -0.28 0.82 13.44
N ARG A 29 0.25 1.15 14.61
CA ARG A 29 1.68 1.39 14.79
C ARG A 29 2.53 0.20 14.33
N GLU A 30 2.07 -1.03 14.58
CA GLU A 30 2.77 -2.24 14.14
C GLU A 30 2.94 -2.27 12.62
N ILE A 31 1.93 -1.83 11.86
CA ILE A 31 1.95 -1.81 10.40
C ILE A 31 2.79 -0.64 9.90
N LEU A 32 2.62 0.56 10.47
CA LEU A 32 3.41 1.75 10.12
C LEU A 32 4.91 1.60 10.43
N ASP A 33 5.27 0.74 11.39
CA ASP A 33 6.66 0.39 11.68
C ASP A 33 7.29 -0.50 10.58
N ARG A 34 6.49 -1.04 9.65
CA ARG A 34 6.93 -1.96 8.58
C ARG A 34 6.78 -1.41 7.18
N VAL A 35 5.76 -0.59 6.93
CA VAL A 35 5.51 0.02 5.61
C VAL A 35 5.54 1.54 5.67
N CYS A 36 5.73 2.18 4.52
CA CYS A 36 5.53 3.60 4.34
C CYS A 36 4.23 3.80 3.54
N LEU A 37 3.21 4.38 4.18
CA LEU A 37 1.96 4.71 3.48
C LEU A 37 2.14 5.97 2.64
N ALA A 38 1.52 6.00 1.47
CA ALA A 38 1.60 7.10 0.54
C ALA A 38 0.27 7.36 -0.16
N ILE A 39 0.04 8.61 -0.54
CA ILE A 39 -1.09 9.07 -1.35
C ILE A 39 -0.58 10.12 -2.35
N ASN A 40 -1.43 10.63 -3.23
CA ASN A 40 -1.13 11.83 -4.01
C ASN A 40 -2.14 12.96 -3.72
N ALA A 41 -1.94 14.11 -4.36
CA ALA A 41 -2.82 15.26 -4.21
C ALA A 41 -4.26 15.01 -4.71
N ILE A 42 -4.47 14.07 -5.65
CA ILE A 42 -5.81 13.73 -6.16
C ILE A 42 -6.61 12.97 -5.10
N VAL A 43 -5.99 11.96 -4.48
CA VAL A 43 -6.60 11.24 -3.35
C VAL A 43 -6.94 12.21 -2.23
N LEU A 44 -6.02 13.11 -1.87
CA LEU A 44 -6.27 14.13 -0.86
C LEU A 44 -7.46 15.04 -1.23
N GLN A 45 -7.54 15.49 -2.48
CA GLN A 45 -8.66 16.30 -2.96
C GLN A 45 -9.98 15.54 -2.84
N GLU A 46 -10.02 14.26 -3.23
CA GLU A 46 -11.24 13.44 -3.16
C GLU A 46 -11.71 13.22 -1.72
N LEU A 47 -10.78 13.06 -0.77
CA LEU A 47 -11.10 12.98 0.66
C LEU A 47 -11.86 14.20 1.17
N LEU A 48 -11.53 15.40 0.70
CA LEU A 48 -12.19 16.64 1.13
C LEU A 48 -13.68 16.67 0.77
N PHE A 49 -14.14 15.83 -0.16
CA PHE A 49 -15.55 15.71 -0.55
C PHE A 49 -16.30 14.61 0.20
N LEU A 50 -15.64 13.84 1.07
CA LEU A 50 -16.29 12.81 1.88
C LEU A 50 -17.12 13.43 3.01
N ALA A 51 -18.25 12.81 3.35
CA ALA A 51 -19.15 13.30 4.39
C ALA A 51 -18.49 13.27 5.77
N GLU A 52 -17.67 12.25 6.02
CA GLU A 52 -16.88 12.04 7.22
C GLU A 52 -15.91 13.22 7.44
N VAL A 53 -15.21 13.64 6.38
CA VAL A 53 -14.29 14.79 6.42
C VAL A 53 -15.03 16.11 6.55
N ARG A 54 -16.18 16.27 5.88
CA ARG A 54 -16.99 17.48 6.00
C ARG A 54 -17.44 17.74 7.45
N ASN A 55 -17.72 16.68 8.20
CA ASN A 55 -18.12 16.78 9.61
C ASN A 55 -16.92 16.93 10.56
N HIS A 56 -15.74 16.44 10.17
CA HIS A 56 -14.52 16.39 10.97
C HIS A 56 -13.28 16.73 10.11
N PRO A 57 -13.11 17.98 9.67
CA PRO A 57 -12.05 18.35 8.73
C PRO A 57 -10.64 18.11 9.29
N GLU A 58 -10.46 18.17 10.61
CA GLU A 58 -9.21 17.88 11.31
C GLU A 58 -8.68 16.45 11.07
N ILE A 59 -9.53 15.54 10.59
CA ILE A 59 -9.11 14.17 10.30
C ILE A 59 -8.12 14.10 9.12
N VAL A 60 -8.17 15.08 8.22
CA VAL A 60 -7.27 15.16 7.07
C VAL A 60 -5.84 15.42 7.53
N ASP A 61 -5.66 16.35 8.47
CA ASP A 61 -4.34 16.64 9.07
C ASP A 61 -3.76 15.36 9.71
N ARG A 62 -4.58 14.59 10.43
CA ARG A 62 -4.18 13.33 11.06
C ARG A 62 -3.80 12.23 10.06
N ILE A 63 -4.42 12.21 8.89
CA ILE A 63 -4.03 11.30 7.80
C ILE A 63 -2.69 11.76 7.23
N GLN A 64 -2.53 13.06 6.95
CA GLN A 64 -1.31 13.64 6.40
C GLN A 64 -0.08 13.46 7.32
N GLU A 65 -0.27 13.38 8.64
CA GLU A 65 0.80 13.02 9.59
C GLU A 65 1.35 11.60 9.43
N LYS A 66 0.57 10.70 8.80
CA LYS A 66 0.88 9.26 8.69
C LYS A 66 1.23 8.80 7.28
N VAL A 67 1.02 9.64 6.28
CA VAL A 67 1.22 9.30 4.87
C VAL A 67 2.22 10.25 4.21
N THR A 68 2.98 9.74 3.25
CA THR A 68 3.79 10.56 2.35
C THR A 68 2.92 11.00 1.18
N ILE A 69 2.93 12.30 0.86
CA ILE A 69 2.28 12.80 -0.36
C ILE A 69 3.29 12.73 -1.50
N LEU A 70 2.98 11.94 -2.51
CA LEU A 70 3.81 11.77 -3.70
C LEU A 70 3.42 12.75 -4.80
N ASP A 71 4.43 13.23 -5.52
CA ASP A 71 4.26 13.94 -6.78
C ASP A 71 3.87 12.96 -7.89
N PHE A 72 3.30 13.50 -8.98
CA PHE A 72 3.02 12.72 -10.17
C PHE A 72 4.32 12.33 -10.88
N ASP A 73 4.45 11.05 -11.24
CA ASP A 73 5.49 10.62 -12.17
C ASP A 73 5.05 10.98 -13.60
N LEU A 74 5.53 12.14 -14.09
CA LEU A 74 5.15 12.66 -15.39
C LEU A 74 5.59 11.74 -16.55
N VAL A 75 6.68 11.00 -16.37
CA VAL A 75 7.15 10.04 -17.40
C VAL A 75 6.18 8.87 -17.49
N LYS A 76 5.74 8.32 -16.35
CA LYS A 76 4.73 7.27 -16.31
C LYS A 76 3.37 7.78 -16.79
N LEU A 77 3.01 9.00 -16.41
CA LEU A 77 1.78 9.64 -16.85
C LEU A 77 1.71 9.73 -18.38
N ASP A 78 2.77 10.21 -19.03
CA ASP A 78 2.85 10.28 -20.49
C ASP A 78 2.74 8.89 -21.13
N GLN A 79 3.46 7.89 -20.60
CA GLN A 79 3.36 6.50 -21.06
C GLN A 79 1.94 5.94 -20.94
N TYR A 80 1.25 6.23 -19.84
CA TYR A 80 -0.12 5.76 -19.62
C TYR A 80 -1.10 6.47 -20.56
N TRP A 81 -0.89 7.75 -20.87
CA TRP A 81 -1.71 8.48 -21.84
C TRP A 81 -1.53 8.01 -23.29
N GLU A 82 -0.31 7.64 -23.68
CA GLU A 82 -0.07 7.02 -24.99
C GLU A 82 -0.85 5.72 -25.13
N ASN A 83 -0.86 4.90 -24.07
CA ASN A 83 -1.63 3.66 -24.01
C ASN A 83 -3.13 3.88 -23.77
N ALA A 84 -3.54 5.03 -23.21
CA ALA A 84 -4.93 5.37 -22.96
C ALA A 84 -5.77 5.48 -24.26
N ARG A 85 -5.13 5.56 -25.43
CA ARG A 85 -5.83 5.41 -26.72
C ARG A 85 -6.46 4.02 -26.89
N ASP A 86 -5.79 2.99 -26.41
CA ASP A 86 -6.27 1.59 -26.44
C ASP A 86 -7.08 1.23 -25.18
N ILE A 87 -6.88 1.98 -24.09
CA ILE A 87 -7.48 1.76 -22.76
C ILE A 87 -8.66 2.72 -22.51
N ARG A 88 -9.07 3.53 -23.50
CA ARG A 88 -10.11 4.58 -23.38
C ARG A 88 -11.50 4.08 -22.95
N ASN A 89 -11.74 2.77 -23.07
CA ASN A 89 -12.97 2.11 -22.60
C ASN A 89 -12.85 1.49 -21.19
N ILE A 90 -11.66 1.55 -20.58
CA ILE A 90 -11.33 0.90 -19.31
C ILE A 90 -10.94 1.93 -18.23
N PHE A 91 -10.26 3.02 -18.61
CA PHE A 91 -10.07 4.17 -17.71
C PHE A 91 -11.36 4.97 -17.64
N VAL A 92 -12.18 4.69 -16.63
CA VAL A 92 -13.48 5.31 -16.46
C VAL A 92 -13.34 6.73 -15.87
N HIS A 93 -12.23 7.04 -15.20
CA HIS A 93 -11.94 8.39 -14.68
C HIS A 93 -10.49 8.84 -14.91
N SER A 94 -10.30 10.11 -15.31
CA SER A 94 -8.96 10.72 -15.48
C SER A 94 -8.10 10.68 -14.20
N ASN A 95 -8.75 10.60 -13.03
CA ASN A 95 -8.10 10.52 -11.73
C ASN A 95 -7.35 9.19 -11.57
N ASP A 96 -7.88 8.09 -12.11
CA ASP A 96 -7.27 6.76 -12.05
C ASP A 96 -5.87 6.78 -12.70
N VAL A 97 -5.72 7.47 -13.84
CA VAL A 97 -4.43 7.60 -14.53
C VAL A 97 -3.43 8.37 -13.67
N LEU A 98 -3.88 9.44 -13.01
CA LEU A 98 -3.05 10.25 -12.11
C LEU A 98 -2.64 9.47 -10.87
N ILE A 99 -3.56 8.70 -10.28
CA ILE A 99 -3.31 7.78 -9.17
C ILE A 99 -2.28 6.73 -9.57
N LEU A 100 -2.48 6.03 -10.69
CA LEU A 100 -1.55 5.02 -11.18
C LEU A 100 -0.18 5.61 -11.51
N SER A 101 -0.09 6.84 -12.01
CA SER A 101 1.19 7.49 -12.27
C SER A 101 2.00 7.68 -10.99
N SER A 102 1.35 8.13 -9.90
CA SER A 102 2.01 8.33 -8.60
C SER A 102 2.37 6.98 -7.96
N ALA A 103 1.50 5.98 -8.11
CA ALA A 103 1.69 4.65 -7.56
C ALA A 103 2.71 3.79 -8.34
N ALA A 104 3.14 4.21 -9.53
CA ALA A 104 3.93 3.40 -10.46
C ALA A 104 5.25 2.86 -9.87
N ASN A 105 5.84 3.60 -8.93
CA ASN A 105 7.10 3.23 -8.27
C ASN A 105 6.89 2.66 -6.86
N CYS A 106 5.65 2.57 -6.39
CA CYS A 106 5.32 1.94 -5.12
C CYS A 106 5.44 0.42 -5.21
N ASP A 107 5.66 -0.24 -4.08
CA ASP A 107 5.65 -1.70 -4.00
C ASP A 107 4.22 -2.24 -4.09
N TYR A 108 3.27 -1.54 -3.47
CA TYR A 108 1.86 -1.89 -3.44
C TYR A 108 0.97 -0.71 -3.81
N LEU A 109 -0.15 -1.02 -4.46
CA LEU A 109 -1.31 -0.16 -4.62
C LEU A 109 -2.49 -0.84 -3.92
N VAL A 110 -3.02 -0.20 -2.89
CA VAL A 110 -4.12 -0.73 -2.09
C VAL A 110 -5.41 -0.06 -2.54
N THR A 111 -6.36 -0.85 -3.03
CA THR A 111 -7.64 -0.37 -3.55
C THR A 111 -8.71 -1.47 -3.46
N TYR A 112 -9.96 -1.10 -3.24
CA TYR A 112 -11.12 -1.98 -3.44
C TYR A 112 -11.69 -1.84 -4.86
N ASP A 113 -11.28 -0.83 -5.63
CA ASP A 113 -11.75 -0.57 -6.99
C ASP A 113 -11.25 -1.61 -7.99
N GLN A 114 -12.21 -2.43 -8.45
CA GLN A 114 -11.99 -3.45 -9.46
C GLN A 114 -11.63 -2.86 -10.83
N GLN A 115 -12.07 -1.63 -11.13
CA GLN A 115 -11.74 -0.96 -12.39
C GLN A 115 -10.29 -0.51 -12.39
N LEU A 116 -9.82 0.12 -11.30
CA LEU A 116 -8.42 0.46 -11.11
C LEU A 116 -7.51 -0.78 -11.14
N LYS A 117 -7.91 -1.87 -10.47
CA LYS A 117 -7.20 -3.17 -10.53
C LYS A 117 -7.13 -3.73 -11.94
N LYS A 118 -8.21 -3.61 -12.71
CA LYS A 118 -8.21 -4.02 -14.13
C LYS A 118 -7.32 -3.10 -14.97
N ALA A 119 -7.37 -1.79 -14.75
CA ALA A 119 -6.57 -0.81 -15.48
C ALA A 119 -5.07 -1.02 -15.26
N SER A 120 -4.64 -1.28 -14.02
CA SER A 120 -3.23 -1.54 -13.71
C SER A 120 -2.66 -2.74 -14.47
N SER A 121 -3.48 -3.78 -14.71
CA SER A 121 -3.05 -4.98 -15.44
C SER A 121 -2.62 -4.72 -16.89
N TYR A 122 -3.09 -3.63 -17.50
CA TYR A 122 -2.72 -3.24 -18.86
C TYR A 122 -1.40 -2.45 -18.93
N LEU A 123 -0.87 -2.00 -17.79
CA LEU A 123 0.27 -1.07 -17.75
C LEU A 123 1.65 -1.74 -17.75
N TYR A 124 1.73 -3.06 -18.02
CA TYR A 124 2.97 -3.84 -18.24
C TYR A 124 4.17 -3.45 -17.33
N ASN A 125 3.93 -3.28 -16.03
CA ASN A 125 4.98 -3.02 -15.05
C ASN A 125 5.00 -4.11 -13.97
N SER A 126 6.19 -4.45 -13.47
CA SER A 126 6.37 -5.38 -12.34
C SER A 126 5.91 -4.80 -11.00
N LYS A 127 5.55 -3.52 -10.97
CA LYS A 127 5.07 -2.76 -9.81
C LYS A 127 4.03 -1.71 -10.24
N PRO A 128 3.14 -1.26 -9.35
CA PRO A 128 2.90 -1.82 -8.01
C PRO A 128 2.10 -3.13 -8.06
N MET A 129 2.22 -3.97 -7.03
CA MET A 129 1.28 -5.08 -6.84
C MET A 129 -0.05 -4.51 -6.34
N VAL A 130 -1.15 -4.81 -7.04
CA VAL A 130 -2.48 -4.30 -6.66
C VAL A 130 -3.19 -5.27 -5.73
N VAL A 131 -3.50 -4.80 -4.53
CA VAL A 131 -4.04 -5.60 -3.42
C VAL A 131 -5.19 -4.89 -2.71
N THR A 132 -6.01 -5.62 -1.97
CA THR A 132 -6.92 -5.03 -0.98
C THR A 132 -6.20 -4.81 0.36
N PRO A 133 -6.78 -4.05 1.31
CA PRO A 133 -6.25 -3.95 2.68
C PRO A 133 -6.02 -5.30 3.35
N GLU A 134 -6.96 -6.24 3.20
CA GLU A 134 -6.87 -7.59 3.78
C GLU A 134 -5.69 -8.37 3.17
N GLU A 135 -5.58 -8.36 1.85
CA GLU A 135 -4.48 -9.02 1.12
C GLU A 135 -3.11 -8.44 1.53
N LEU A 136 -3.01 -7.12 1.71
CA LEU A 136 -1.77 -6.50 2.17
C LEU A 136 -1.42 -6.91 3.61
N LEU A 137 -2.40 -6.92 4.52
CA LEU A 137 -2.17 -7.33 5.91
C LEU A 137 -1.69 -8.79 5.97
N GLU A 138 -2.28 -9.68 5.17
CA GLU A 138 -1.83 -11.07 5.07
C GLU A 138 -0.36 -11.17 4.64
N VAL A 139 0.04 -10.42 3.61
CA VAL A 139 1.43 -10.38 3.14
C VAL A 139 2.38 -9.90 4.24
N ILE A 140 2.06 -8.79 4.90
CA ILE A 140 2.88 -8.23 5.99
C ILE A 140 3.00 -9.22 7.16
N HIS A 141 1.91 -9.92 7.51
CA HIS A 141 1.93 -10.90 8.60
C HIS A 141 2.69 -12.19 8.22
N GLN A 142 2.63 -12.62 6.96
CA GLN A 142 3.37 -13.80 6.50
C GLN A 142 4.88 -13.58 6.49
N GLU A 143 5.36 -12.38 6.11
CA GLU A 143 6.77 -12.01 6.20
C GLU A 143 7.32 -12.16 7.64
N ASN A 144 6.50 -11.88 8.66
CA ASN A 144 6.89 -12.11 10.06
C ASN A 144 7.08 -13.59 10.40
N SER A 145 6.24 -14.48 9.84
CA SER A 145 6.34 -15.92 10.10
C SER A 145 7.65 -16.49 9.53
N LEU A 146 8.06 -15.98 8.37
CA LEU A 146 9.34 -16.35 7.75
C LEU A 146 10.55 -15.77 8.50
N LEU A 147 10.48 -14.52 8.96
CA LEU A 147 11.56 -13.91 9.74
C LEU A 147 11.71 -14.53 11.15
N SER A 148 10.59 -14.85 11.81
CA SER A 148 10.60 -15.51 13.12
C SER A 148 11.10 -16.96 13.03
N SER A 149 10.72 -17.71 11.99
CA SER A 149 11.23 -19.08 11.76
C SER A 149 12.73 -19.12 11.41
N LEU A 150 13.25 -18.10 10.73
CA LEU A 150 14.70 -17.96 10.49
C LEU A 150 15.48 -17.59 11.77
N SER A 151 14.89 -16.81 12.68
CA SER A 151 15.51 -16.48 13.98
C SER A 151 15.63 -17.70 14.91
N CYS A 152 14.77 -18.71 14.75
CA CYS A 152 14.76 -19.94 15.55
C CYS A 152 15.75 -21.01 15.08
N GLN A 153 16.45 -20.84 13.95
CA GLN A 153 17.47 -21.80 13.48
C GLN A 153 18.88 -21.55 14.07
N GLY A 154 19.03 -20.56 14.95
CA GLY A 154 20.30 -20.12 15.51
C GLY A 154 20.69 -20.69 16.88
N TYR A 155 20.23 -21.86 17.33
CA TYR A 155 20.78 -22.53 18.53
C TYR A 155 20.76 -24.05 18.41
N LYS A 156 21.63 -24.62 17.57
CA LYS A 156 22.13 -25.99 17.81
C LYS A 156 23.30 -25.89 18.78
N SER A 157 22.99 -25.92 20.08
CA SER A 157 23.96 -26.22 21.13
C SER A 157 24.65 -27.54 20.78
N SER A 158 25.93 -27.47 20.46
CA SER A 158 26.78 -28.65 20.33
C SER A 158 27.02 -29.19 21.74
N ASN A 159 26.24 -30.22 22.10
CA ASN A 159 26.50 -31.06 23.26
C ASN A 159 27.89 -31.70 23.10
N PHE A 160 28.90 -31.12 23.76
CA PHE A 160 30.13 -31.85 24.05
C PHE A 160 29.85 -32.86 25.17
N PRO A 161 30.07 -34.17 24.95
CA PRO A 161 29.96 -35.13 26.03
C PRO A 161 31.18 -35.00 26.95
N LEU A 162 30.92 -34.61 28.20
CA LEU A 162 31.81 -34.89 29.33
C LEU A 162 31.96 -36.40 29.46
N ASN A 163 33.16 -36.93 29.25
CA ASN A 163 33.52 -38.24 29.78
C ASN A 163 34.83 -38.19 30.55
N LYS A 164 34.78 -38.89 31.69
CA LYS A 164 35.71 -38.95 32.81
C LYS A 164 37.05 -39.63 32.49
N VAL A 165 38.08 -39.20 33.22
CA VAL A 165 39.08 -39.97 34.00
C VAL A 165 39.55 -41.30 33.37
N ILE A 166 40.83 -41.37 32.96
CA ILE A 166 42.02 -41.84 33.72
C ILE A 166 43.25 -41.14 33.12
#